data_AF-A0A3D1RIZ1-F1
#
_entry.id   AF-A0A3D1RIZ1-F1
#
_cell.length_a   1.000
_cell.length_b   1.000
_cell.length_c   1.000
_cell.angle_alpha   90.00
_cell.angle_beta   90.00
_cell.angle_gamma   90.00
#
_symmetry.space_group_name_H-M   'P 1'
#
loop_
_entity.id
_entity.type
_entity.pdbx_description
1 polymer ?
#
loop_
_entity_poly.entity_id
_entity_poly.type
_entity_poly.pdbx_seq_one_letter_code
_entity_poly.pdbx_strand_id
1 'polypeptide(L)' 'MPSILWNGQLLDSDTPVVRPDSLTVRYGIGVFETMRCDKGTLLFVEDHVERLTRAL' A
#
# COMPACT_ATOMS: atom_id res chain seq x y z
N MET A 1 16.72 1.12 -7.58
CA MET A 1 15.44 1.85 -7.74
C MET A 1 14.46 1.26 -6.74
N PRO A 2 13.55 2.04 -6.14
CA PRO A 2 12.54 1.47 -5.28
C PRO A 2 11.60 0.55 -6.09
N SER A 3 10.99 -0.41 -5.41
CA SER A 3 10.00 -1.32 -5.99
C SER A 3 8.67 -1.16 -5.26
N ILE A 4 7.58 -1.45 -5.96
CA ILE A 4 6.22 -1.52 -5.39
C ILE A 4 5.75 -2.98 -5.39
N LEU A 5 4.99 -3.36 -4.38
CA LEU A 5 4.23 -4.61 -4.37
C LEU A 5 2.83 -4.33 -4.94
N TRP A 6 2.53 -4.89 -6.10
CA TRP A 6 1.24 -4.74 -6.79
C TRP A 6 0.62 -6.12 -7.04
N ASN A 7 -0.49 -6.43 -6.38
CA ASN A 7 -1.22 -7.70 -6.52
C ASN A 7 -0.33 -8.96 -6.46
N GLY A 8 0.63 -8.97 -5.54
CA GLY A 8 1.57 -10.09 -5.35
C GLY A 8 2.81 -10.07 -6.25
N GLN A 9 2.96 -9.06 -7.12
CA GLN A 9 4.11 -8.89 -8.00
C GLN A 9 4.96 -7.69 -7.55
N LEU A 10 6.29 -7.83 -7.62
CA LEU A 10 7.22 -6.71 -7.43
C LEU A 10 7.45 -6.03 -8.79
N LEU A 11 7.17 -4.72 -8.84
CA LEU A 11 7.37 -3.88 -10.03
C LEU A 11 8.31 -2.72 -9.71
N ASP A 12 8.89 -2.10 -10.74
CA ASP A 12 9.61 -0.83 -10.59
C ASP A 12 8.66 0.27 -10.12
N SER A 13 9.12 1.15 -9.23
CA SER A 13 8.27 2.20 -8.64
C SER A 13 7.63 3.15 -9.64
N ASP A 14 8.26 3.32 -10.80
CA ASP A 14 7.81 4.22 -11.85
C ASP A 14 6.79 3.54 -12.80
N THR A 15 6.41 2.29 -12.52
CA THR A 15 5.41 1.56 -13.31
C THR A 15 4.03 2.17 -13.08
N PRO A 16 3.34 2.70 -14.11
CA PRO A 16 1.99 3.24 -13.96
C PRO A 16 0.97 2.10 -13.79
N VAL A 17 0.39 1.98 -12.59
CA VAL A 17 -0.55 0.89 -12.25
C VAL A 17 -2.00 1.35 -12.05
N VAL A 18 -2.22 2.58 -11.58
CA VAL A 18 -3.57 3.09 -11.29
C VAL A 18 -4.11 3.90 -12.48
N ARG A 19 -5.31 3.57 -12.94
CA ARG A 19 -5.96 4.29 -14.03
C ARG A 19 -6.70 5.54 -13.53
N PRO A 20 -6.76 6.63 -14.32
CA PRO A 20 -7.52 7.83 -13.96
C PRO A 20 -9.03 7.63 -13.80
N ASP A 21 -9.57 6.54 -14.36
CA ASP A 21 -10.99 6.18 -14.28
C ASP A 21 -11.35 5.29 -13.08
N SER A 22 -10.38 4.92 -12.24
CA SER A 22 -10.62 4.13 -11.03
C SER A 22 -11.40 4.90 -9.95
N LEU A 23 -12.15 4.17 -9.13
CA LEU A 23 -12.89 4.74 -8.00
C LEU A 23 -11.96 5.37 -6.95
N THR A 24 -10.76 4.83 -6.77
CA THR A 24 -9.75 5.38 -5.87
C THR A 24 -9.31 6.77 -6.31
N VAL A 25 -9.00 6.96 -7.60
CA VAL A 25 -8.58 8.28 -8.12
C VAL A 25 -9.74 9.27 -8.14
N ARG A 26 -10.94 8.82 -8.54
CA ARG A 26 -12.09 9.73 -8.70
C ARG A 26 -12.77 10.12 -7.40
N TYR A 27 -12.83 9.20 -6.44
CA TYR A 27 -13.68 9.33 -5.26
C TYR A 27 -12.96 9.00 -3.95
N GLY A 28 -11.67 8.66 -3.99
CA GLY A 28 -10.93 8.28 -2.79
C GLY A 28 -11.36 6.94 -2.18
N ILE A 29 -12.04 6.09 -2.96
CA ILE A 29 -12.48 4.77 -2.48
C ILE A 29 -11.24 3.87 -2.39
N GLY A 30 -10.83 3.59 -1.16
CA GLY A 30 -9.70 2.74 -0.83
C GLY A 30 -9.28 3.00 0.62
N VAL A 31 -8.58 2.04 1.20
CA VAL A 31 -7.96 2.16 2.52
C VAL A 31 -6.46 1.98 2.39
N PHE A 32 -5.70 2.61 3.28
CA PHE A 32 -4.25 2.53 3.29
C PHE A 32 -3.71 2.56 4.70
N GLU A 33 -2.45 2.17 4.83
CA GLU A 33 -1.69 2.24 6.06
C GLU A 33 -0.27 2.75 5.80
N THR A 34 0.42 3.15 6.87
CA THR A 34 1.83 3.52 6.81
C THR A 34 2.55 2.88 7.98
N MET A 35 3.63 2.14 7.69
CA MET A 35 4.44 1.46 8.69
C MET A 35 5.85 2.01 8.71
N ARG A 36 6.46 2.09 9.90
CA ARG A 36 7.86 2.45 10.05
C ARG A 36 8.73 1.19 9.96
N CYS A 37 9.79 1.26 9.17
CA CYS A 37 10.87 0.28 9.18
C CYS A 37 12.09 0.90 9.88
N ASP A 38 12.61 0.24 10.91
CA ASP A 38 13.86 0.62 11.58
C ASP A 38 14.86 -0.53 11.48
N LYS A 39 16.00 -0.28 10.83
CA LYS A 39 17.09 -1.26 10.65
C LYS A 39 16.64 -2.61 10.08
N GLY A 40 15.67 -2.60 9.16
CA GLY A 40 15.13 -3.81 8.52
C GLY A 40 13.98 -4.47 9.28
N THR A 41 13.60 -3.96 10.45
CA THR A 41 12.47 -4.43 11.23
C THR A 41 11.26 -3.53 11.01
N LEU A 42 10.14 -4.13 10.58
CA LEU A 42 8.85 -3.44 10.57
C LEU A 42 8.33 -3.33 11.99
N LEU A 43 8.01 -2.11 12.43
CA LEU A 43 7.47 -1.85 13.75
C LEU A 43 5.95 -2.03 13.74
N PHE A 44 5.41 -2.78 14.71
CA PHE A 44 3.97 -2.94 14.96
C PHE A 44 3.18 -3.47 13.76
N VAL A 45 3.76 -4.38 12.96
CA VAL A 45 3.15 -4.85 11.71
C VAL A 45 1.76 -5.45 11.92
N GLU A 46 1.56 -6.21 13.00
CA GLU A 46 0.28 -6.82 13.34
C GLU A 46 -0.80 -5.76 13.61
N ASP A 47 -0.47 -4.70 14.37
CA ASP A 47 -1.40 -3.61 14.70
C ASP A 47 -1.83 -2.83 13.44
N HIS A 48 -0.89 -2.60 12.52
CA HIS A 48 -1.17 -1.93 11.26
C HIS A 48 -2.04 -2.80 10.34
N VAL A 49 -1.76 -4.10 10.24
CA VAL A 49 -2.59 -5.04 9.45
C VAL A 49 -4.00 -5.16 10.03
N GLU A 50 -4.13 -5.21 11.35
CA GLU A 50 -5.42 -5.23 12.02
C GLU A 50 -6.23 -3.96 11.72
N ARG A 51 -5.61 -2.78 11.84
CA ARG A 51 -6.28 -1.51 11.56
C ARG A 51 -6.69 -1.39 10.09
N LEU A 52 -5.84 -1.81 9.15
CA LEU A 52 -6.17 -1.85 7.73
C LEU A 52 -7.39 -2.76 7.48
N THR A 53 -7.39 -3.95 8.09
CA THR A 53 -8.48 -4.93 7.93
C THR A 53 -9.80 -4.40 8.49
N ARG A 54 -9.77 -3.66 9.60
CA ARG A 54 -10.97 -3.03 10.19
C ARG A 54 -11.52 -1.85 9.37
N ALA A 55 -10.72 -1.27 8.47
CA ALA A 55 -11.13 -0.16 7.63
C ALA A 55 -11.79 -0.60 6.31
N LEU A 56 -11.60 -1.86 5.90
CA LEU A 56 -12.27 -2.49 4.75
C LEU A 56 -13.78 -2.66 5.00
#